data_AF-A0A963KKF1-F1
#
_entry.id   AF-A0A963KKF1-F1
#
_cell.length_a   1.000
_cell.length_b   1.000
_cell.length_c   1.000
_cell.angle_alpha   90.00
_cell.angle_beta   90.00
_cell.angle_gamma   90.00
#
_symmetry.space_group_name_H-M   'P 1'
#
loop_
_entity.id
_entity.type
_entity.pdbx_description
1 polymer ?
#
loop_
_entity_poly.entity_id
_entity_poly.type
_entity_poly.pdbx_seq_one_letter_code
_entity_poly.pdbx_strand_id
1 'polypeptide(L)'
;FILGRKGITEADWAVVNKAQADNLNGYDMLTPDAIKATGDPDAAQVATKVLAYTLDEAQFAVVNPDVATRAIVTGGGMPTGTVRGEAMRAFAQFKSFPTAMLTRHWSRVFDTPQGLEGAPAGFGAETKAGGAINKMAVIAGLNVSMMMLGAIVLQNKSLVQGKDPYDMTEGKFWLRAVAQGGGAGYLGDLLFKDPTEQRGSKAEQIVGTVLGPSAGAVAGLAGDLVMTNIWEAAKDKDTHFGAEALRWGNSQLPYNNLWWTRGAYEHWFLYAAQDALNPSYLTRMKQRAQRDWGQGYWWDPREPLPSRAPDFGRVVGQ
;
A
#
# COMPACT_ATOMS: atom_id res chain seq x y z
N PHE A 1 1.32 -27.89 -19.79
CA PHE A 1 1.35 -27.43 -18.38
C PHE A 1 0.38 -26.27 -18.12
N ILE A 2 0.47 -25.14 -18.82
CA ILE A 2 -0.38 -23.95 -18.58
C ILE A 2 -1.88 -24.22 -18.81
N LEU A 3 -2.25 -24.85 -19.93
CA LEU A 3 -3.65 -25.20 -20.25
C LEU A 3 -4.29 -26.15 -19.21
N GLY A 4 -3.55 -27.19 -18.80
CA GLY A 4 -4.00 -28.15 -17.77
C GLY A 4 -4.30 -27.50 -16.42
N ARG A 5 -3.55 -26.47 -16.03
CA ARG A 5 -3.81 -25.69 -14.79
C ARG A 5 -5.14 -24.94 -14.83
N LYS A 6 -5.62 -24.59 -16.02
CA LYS A 6 -6.87 -23.84 -16.25
C LYS A 6 -8.06 -24.76 -16.52
N GLY A 7 -7.89 -26.07 -16.31
CA GLY A 7 -8.96 -27.06 -16.47
C GLY A 7 -9.22 -27.46 -17.92
N ILE A 8 -8.30 -27.13 -18.85
CA ILE A 8 -8.31 -27.62 -20.22
C ILE A 8 -7.51 -28.92 -20.26
N THR A 9 -8.22 -30.03 -20.41
CA THR A 9 -7.66 -31.39 -20.49
C THR A 9 -7.18 -31.71 -21.91
N GLU A 10 -6.47 -32.83 -22.05
CA GLU A 10 -6.05 -33.33 -23.36
C GLU A 10 -7.24 -33.70 -24.26
N ALA A 11 -8.33 -34.20 -23.67
CA ALA A 11 -9.59 -34.43 -24.37
C ALA A 11 -10.23 -33.12 -24.87
N ASP A 12 -10.27 -32.09 -24.01
CA ASP A 12 -10.76 -30.75 -24.41
C ASP A 12 -9.90 -30.20 -25.58
N TRP A 13 -8.58 -30.40 -25.53
CA TRP A 13 -7.66 -29.95 -26.58
C TRP A 13 -7.84 -30.70 -27.90
N ALA A 14 -8.18 -31.99 -27.85
CA ALA A 14 -8.52 -32.76 -29.05
C ALA A 14 -9.77 -32.23 -29.75
N VAL A 15 -10.77 -31.72 -29.01
CA VAL A 15 -11.94 -31.05 -29.58
C VAL A 15 -11.55 -29.73 -30.24
N VAL A 16 -10.69 -28.93 -29.59
CA VAL A 16 -10.18 -27.67 -30.16
C VAL A 16 -9.44 -27.91 -31.48
N ASN A 17 -8.62 -28.95 -31.59
CA ASN A 17 -7.87 -29.25 -32.82
C ASN A 17 -8.76 -29.68 -34.00
N LYS A 18 -10.01 -30.06 -33.76
CA LYS A 18 -10.99 -30.34 -34.83
C LYS A 18 -11.62 -29.06 -35.39
N ALA A 19 -11.55 -27.95 -34.66
CA ALA A 19 -12.16 -26.70 -35.06
C ALA A 19 -11.42 -26.08 -36.25
N GLN A 20 -12.16 -25.69 -37.28
CA GLN A 20 -11.61 -24.85 -38.36
C GLN A 20 -11.64 -23.40 -37.91
N ALA A 21 -10.51 -22.71 -38.05
CA ALA A 21 -10.44 -21.28 -37.75
C ALA A 21 -11.36 -20.49 -38.67
N ASP A 22 -12.08 -19.51 -38.10
CA ASP A 22 -12.88 -18.58 -38.88
C ASP A 22 -11.98 -17.49 -39.45
N ASN A 23 -12.28 -17.04 -40.68
CA ASN A 23 -11.61 -15.88 -41.24
C ASN A 23 -12.29 -14.60 -40.75
N LEU A 24 -11.61 -13.89 -39.85
CA LEU A 24 -12.04 -12.60 -39.31
C LEU A 24 -11.14 -11.50 -39.86
N ASN A 25 -11.69 -10.68 -40.76
CA ASN A 25 -10.98 -9.55 -41.39
C ASN A 25 -9.63 -9.95 -42.04
N GLY A 26 -9.57 -11.11 -42.70
CA GLY A 26 -8.36 -11.60 -43.38
C GLY A 26 -7.39 -12.37 -42.48
N TYR A 27 -7.72 -12.60 -41.21
CA TYR A 27 -6.93 -13.42 -40.29
C TYR A 27 -7.71 -14.66 -39.86
N ASP A 28 -7.06 -15.81 -39.92
CA ASP A 28 -7.63 -17.06 -39.43
C ASP A 28 -7.55 -17.07 -37.90
N MET A 29 -8.72 -17.02 -37.24
CA MET A 29 -8.84 -16.97 -35.79
C MET A 29 -9.69 -18.13 -35.28
N LEU A 30 -9.22 -18.77 -34.21
CA LEU A 30 -10.01 -19.75 -33.49
C LEU A 30 -11.07 -19.04 -32.64
N THR A 31 -12.34 -19.14 -33.04
CA THR A 31 -13.47 -18.53 -32.34
C THR A 31 -14.23 -19.55 -31.49
N PRO A 32 -15.05 -19.11 -30.51
CA PRO A 32 -15.95 -20.01 -29.79
C PRO A 32 -16.94 -20.73 -30.72
N ASP A 33 -17.35 -20.09 -31.81
CA ASP A 33 -18.33 -20.64 -32.74
C ASP A 33 -17.69 -21.68 -33.67
N ALA A 34 -16.44 -21.47 -34.09
CA ALA A 34 -15.61 -22.48 -34.74
C ALA A 34 -15.46 -23.76 -33.90
N ILE A 35 -15.27 -23.62 -32.58
CA ILE A 35 -15.17 -24.77 -31.67
C ILE A 35 -16.52 -25.49 -31.56
N LYS A 36 -17.63 -24.75 -31.42
CA LYS A 36 -18.99 -25.34 -31.37
C LYS A 36 -19.37 -26.04 -32.69
N ALA A 37 -18.88 -25.54 -33.82
CA ALA A 37 -19.14 -26.10 -35.14
C ALA A 37 -18.50 -27.48 -35.37
N THR A 38 -17.62 -27.94 -34.47
CA THR A 38 -17.03 -29.29 -34.53
C THR A 38 -18.04 -30.42 -34.36
N GLY A 39 -19.24 -30.14 -33.83
CA GLY A 39 -20.29 -31.13 -33.59
C GLY A 39 -19.99 -32.12 -32.45
N ASP A 40 -18.91 -31.88 -31.69
CA ASP A 40 -18.55 -32.69 -30.53
C ASP A 40 -19.54 -32.43 -29.37
N PRO A 41 -20.01 -33.45 -28.62
CA PRO A 41 -20.96 -33.27 -27.52
C PRO A 41 -20.50 -32.25 -26.49
N ASP A 42 -19.19 -32.17 -26.26
CA ASP A 42 -18.59 -31.29 -25.25
C ASP A 42 -18.16 -29.94 -25.83
N ALA A 43 -18.37 -29.68 -27.13
CA ALA A 43 -17.85 -28.52 -27.83
C ALA A 43 -18.26 -27.17 -27.20
N ALA A 44 -19.50 -27.07 -26.69
CA ALA A 44 -19.98 -25.85 -26.02
C ALA A 44 -19.24 -25.59 -24.69
N GLN A 45 -18.95 -26.66 -23.93
CA GLN A 45 -18.20 -26.56 -22.69
C GLN A 45 -16.73 -26.24 -22.95
N VAL A 46 -16.13 -26.90 -23.95
CA VAL A 46 -14.75 -26.64 -24.39
C VAL A 46 -14.59 -25.20 -24.87
N ALA A 47 -15.51 -24.70 -25.72
CA ALA A 47 -15.51 -23.33 -26.19
C ALA A 47 -15.55 -22.32 -25.03
N THR A 48 -16.36 -22.62 -23.99
CA THR A 48 -16.44 -21.78 -22.78
C THR A 48 -15.14 -21.80 -21.98
N LYS A 49 -14.52 -22.96 -21.78
CA LYS A 49 -13.22 -23.09 -21.09
C LYS A 49 -12.11 -22.34 -21.83
N VAL A 50 -12.05 -22.47 -23.15
CA VAL A 50 -11.05 -21.80 -24.00
C VAL A 50 -11.27 -20.29 -23.99
N LEU A 51 -12.51 -19.82 -24.14
CA LEU A 51 -12.82 -18.40 -24.07
C LEU A 51 -12.49 -17.81 -22.69
N ALA A 52 -12.83 -18.52 -21.62
CA ALA A 52 -12.48 -18.11 -20.26
C ALA A 52 -10.96 -18.01 -20.07
N TYR A 53 -10.20 -18.98 -20.60
CA TYR A 53 -8.74 -18.94 -20.60
C TYR A 53 -8.19 -17.74 -21.39
N THR A 54 -8.66 -17.52 -22.62
CA THR A 54 -8.22 -16.39 -23.46
C THR A 54 -8.55 -15.05 -22.83
N LEU A 55 -9.74 -14.91 -22.23
CA LEU A 55 -10.14 -13.69 -21.53
C LEU A 55 -9.28 -13.45 -20.28
N ASP A 56 -8.95 -14.49 -19.53
CA ASP A 56 -8.09 -14.39 -18.35
C ASP A 56 -6.65 -14.00 -18.74
N GLU A 57 -6.12 -14.56 -19.83
CA GLU A 57 -4.79 -14.21 -20.36
C GLU A 57 -4.75 -12.83 -21.04
N ALA A 58 -5.83 -12.41 -21.72
CA ALA A 58 -5.94 -11.06 -22.27
C ALA A 58 -6.09 -10.01 -21.15
N GLN A 59 -6.86 -10.33 -20.11
CA GLN A 59 -6.94 -9.52 -18.90
C GLN A 59 -5.62 -9.56 -18.13
N PHE A 60 -4.77 -10.57 -18.28
CA PHE A 60 -3.42 -10.54 -17.71
C PHE A 60 -2.56 -9.43 -18.35
N ALA A 61 -2.68 -9.21 -19.67
CA ALA A 61 -1.94 -8.19 -20.42
C ALA A 61 -2.45 -6.75 -20.18
N VAL A 62 -3.75 -6.58 -19.92
CA VAL A 62 -4.36 -5.28 -19.58
C VAL A 62 -4.66 -5.23 -18.08
N VAL A 63 -4.04 -4.34 -17.31
CA VAL A 63 -4.21 -4.24 -15.84
C VAL A 63 -5.59 -3.69 -15.45
N ASN A 64 -6.64 -4.45 -15.75
CA ASN A 64 -7.98 -4.24 -15.26
C ASN A 64 -8.20 -5.06 -13.97
N PRO A 65 -9.00 -4.57 -13.01
CA PRO A 65 -9.33 -5.31 -11.81
C PRO A 65 -10.09 -6.61 -12.16
N ASP A 66 -9.41 -7.74 -12.00
CA ASP A 66 -9.96 -9.09 -12.19
C ASP A 66 -10.95 -9.46 -11.08
N VAL A 67 -11.62 -10.62 -11.20
CA VAL A 67 -12.63 -11.06 -10.23
C VAL A 67 -12.05 -11.22 -8.83
N ALA A 68 -10.81 -11.70 -8.70
CA ALA A 68 -10.11 -11.83 -7.43
C ALA A 68 -9.88 -10.46 -6.77
N THR A 69 -9.45 -9.47 -7.56
CA THR A 69 -9.28 -8.09 -7.10
C THR A 69 -10.62 -7.49 -6.69
N ARG A 70 -11.68 -7.70 -7.48
CA ARG A 70 -13.03 -7.23 -7.12
C ARG A 70 -13.51 -7.86 -5.81
N ALA A 71 -13.25 -9.14 -5.58
CA ALA A 71 -13.58 -9.80 -4.31
C ALA A 71 -12.84 -9.13 -3.15
N ILE A 72 -11.54 -8.84 -3.27
CA ILE A 72 -10.75 -8.16 -2.23
C ILE A 72 -11.26 -6.75 -1.96
N VAL A 73 -11.44 -5.94 -3.01
CA VAL A 73 -11.86 -4.53 -2.95
C VAL A 73 -13.28 -4.37 -2.37
N THR A 74 -14.12 -5.39 -2.50
CA THR A 74 -15.49 -5.41 -1.97
C THR A 74 -15.63 -6.12 -0.62
N GLY A 75 -14.52 -6.48 0.04
CA GLY A 75 -14.55 -7.14 1.34
C GLY A 75 -14.99 -8.60 1.31
N GLY A 76 -14.67 -9.32 0.24
CA GLY A 76 -15.05 -10.72 0.01
C GLY A 76 -16.27 -10.88 -0.89
N GLY A 77 -16.56 -9.92 -1.79
CA GLY A 77 -17.73 -10.00 -2.67
C GLY A 77 -19.04 -9.62 -1.99
N MET A 78 -19.00 -8.85 -0.89
CA MET A 78 -20.22 -8.48 -0.16
C MET A 78 -21.19 -7.70 -1.07
N PRO A 79 -22.51 -7.90 -0.93
CA PRO A 79 -23.50 -7.16 -1.71
C PRO A 79 -23.38 -5.64 -1.52
N THR A 80 -23.74 -4.90 -2.58
CA THR A 80 -23.93 -3.45 -2.51
C THR A 80 -25.07 -3.10 -1.54
N GLY A 81 -24.92 -2.00 -0.81
CA GLY A 81 -25.91 -1.55 0.18
C GLY A 81 -25.75 -2.15 1.59
N THR A 82 -24.75 -3.01 1.81
CA THR A 82 -24.34 -3.38 3.17
C THR A 82 -23.36 -2.35 3.72
N VAL A 83 -23.51 -1.96 4.99
CA VAL A 83 -22.62 -0.97 5.63
C VAL A 83 -21.14 -1.37 5.50
N ARG A 84 -20.84 -2.66 5.71
CA ARG A 84 -19.49 -3.20 5.60
C ARG A 84 -18.99 -3.24 4.14
N GLY A 85 -19.83 -3.62 3.19
CA GLY A 85 -19.47 -3.64 1.77
C GLY A 85 -19.21 -2.25 1.20
N GLU A 86 -20.05 -1.27 1.54
CA GLU A 86 -19.84 0.11 1.11
C GLU A 86 -18.63 0.76 1.78
N ALA A 87 -18.38 0.48 3.06
CA ALA A 87 -17.16 0.94 3.73
C ALA A 87 -15.88 0.40 3.05
N MET A 88 -15.88 -0.88 2.68
CA MET A 88 -14.76 -1.49 1.96
C MET A 88 -14.57 -0.89 0.57
N ARG A 89 -15.66 -0.66 -0.18
CA ARG A 89 -15.62 0.01 -1.49
C ARG A 89 -15.08 1.44 -1.38
N ALA A 90 -15.55 2.21 -0.40
CA ALA A 90 -15.09 3.57 -0.15
C ALA A 90 -13.60 3.63 0.28
N PHE A 91 -13.16 2.64 1.05
CA PHE A 91 -11.74 2.49 1.41
C PHE A 91 -10.88 2.11 0.20
N ALA A 92 -11.36 1.19 -0.63
CA ALA A 92 -10.60 0.61 -1.72
C ALA A 92 -10.75 1.34 -3.07
N GLN A 93 -11.56 2.42 -3.13
CA GLN A 93 -11.84 3.19 -4.35
C GLN A 93 -10.58 3.64 -5.10
N PHE A 94 -9.51 4.00 -4.37
CA PHE A 94 -8.23 4.42 -4.94
C PHE A 94 -7.15 3.33 -4.89
N LYS A 95 -7.52 2.12 -4.44
CA LYS A 95 -6.60 1.00 -4.22
C LYS A 95 -6.81 -0.15 -5.19
N SER A 96 -7.86 -0.14 -5.99
CA SER A 96 -8.19 -1.23 -6.93
C SER A 96 -7.08 -1.54 -7.94
N PHE A 97 -6.51 -0.52 -8.59
CA PHE A 97 -5.41 -0.68 -9.55
C PHE A 97 -4.12 -1.21 -8.92
N PRO A 98 -3.56 -0.59 -7.86
CA PRO A 98 -2.38 -1.14 -7.21
C PRO A 98 -2.64 -2.52 -6.57
N THR A 99 -3.86 -2.80 -6.07
CA THR A 99 -4.23 -4.15 -5.63
C THR A 99 -4.18 -5.15 -6.77
N ALA A 100 -4.72 -4.83 -7.96
CA ALA A 100 -4.64 -5.71 -9.14
C ALA A 100 -3.19 -5.98 -9.57
N MET A 101 -2.33 -4.95 -9.54
CA MET A 101 -0.91 -5.10 -9.87
C MET A 101 -0.22 -6.02 -8.86
N LEU A 102 -0.47 -5.82 -7.56
CA LEU A 102 0.10 -6.65 -6.50
C LEU A 102 -0.39 -8.09 -6.61
N THR A 103 -1.70 -8.34 -6.64
CA THR A 103 -2.24 -9.71 -6.68
C THR A 103 -1.70 -10.52 -7.86
N ARG A 104 -1.46 -9.88 -9.02
CA ARG A 104 -0.84 -10.52 -10.18
C ARG A 104 0.64 -10.85 -10.02
N HIS A 105 1.42 -9.95 -9.41
CA HIS A 105 2.84 -10.22 -9.15
C HIS A 105 3.02 -11.26 -8.03
N TRP A 106 2.18 -11.20 -7.01
CA TRP A 106 2.18 -12.18 -5.92
C TRP A 106 1.68 -13.55 -6.39
N SER A 107 0.62 -13.63 -7.21
CA SER A 107 0.19 -14.91 -7.80
C SER A 107 1.29 -15.52 -8.66
N ARG A 108 2.03 -14.71 -9.42
CA ARG A 108 3.24 -15.19 -10.12
C ARG A 108 4.24 -15.80 -9.14
N VAL A 109 4.58 -15.12 -8.05
CA VAL A 109 5.52 -15.64 -7.03
C VAL A 109 5.01 -16.93 -6.39
N PHE A 110 3.71 -17.05 -6.11
CA PHE A 110 3.17 -18.24 -5.47
C PHE A 110 2.95 -19.41 -6.43
N ASP A 111 2.64 -19.13 -7.68
CA ASP A 111 2.21 -20.11 -8.67
C ASP A 111 3.29 -20.49 -9.69
N THR A 112 4.45 -19.82 -9.68
CA THR A 112 5.57 -20.20 -10.55
C THR A 112 6.06 -21.61 -10.15
N PRO A 113 6.11 -22.57 -11.10
CA PRO A 113 6.62 -23.90 -10.85
C PRO A 113 8.07 -23.86 -10.39
N GLN A 114 8.40 -24.68 -9.39
CA GLN A 114 9.77 -24.80 -8.88
C GLN A 114 10.55 -25.80 -9.74
N GLY A 115 11.85 -25.56 -9.95
CA GLY A 115 12.74 -26.46 -10.70
C GLY A 115 12.80 -26.20 -12.21
N LEU A 116 12.38 -25.03 -12.69
CA LEU A 116 12.61 -24.62 -14.07
C LEU A 116 14.06 -24.17 -14.26
N GLU A 117 14.73 -24.70 -15.29
CA GLU A 117 16.07 -24.28 -15.67
C GLU A 117 16.04 -22.78 -16.07
N GLY A 118 16.86 -21.95 -15.42
CA GLY A 118 16.85 -20.48 -15.60
C GLY A 118 15.80 -19.72 -14.77
N ALA A 119 15.10 -20.38 -13.83
CA ALA A 119 14.18 -19.69 -12.93
C ALA A 119 14.92 -18.63 -12.06
N PRO A 120 14.28 -17.48 -11.74
CA PRO A 120 14.87 -16.47 -10.86
C PRO A 120 15.34 -17.08 -9.53
N ALA A 121 16.39 -16.50 -8.93
CA ALA A 121 16.92 -16.97 -7.65
C ALA A 121 15.79 -17.14 -6.61
N GLY A 122 15.66 -18.35 -6.05
CA GLY A 122 14.55 -18.73 -5.18
C GLY A 122 13.40 -19.50 -5.86
N PHE A 123 13.56 -19.98 -7.10
CA PHE A 123 12.57 -20.82 -7.79
C PHE A 123 13.13 -22.13 -8.36
N GLY A 124 14.39 -22.47 -8.07
CA GLY A 124 15.08 -23.65 -8.61
C GLY A 124 14.99 -24.93 -7.77
N ALA A 125 14.04 -25.04 -6.84
CA ALA A 125 13.98 -26.23 -5.97
C ALA A 125 13.32 -27.42 -6.66
N GLU A 126 14.01 -28.56 -6.70
CA GLU A 126 13.51 -29.81 -7.29
C GLU A 126 12.58 -30.60 -6.35
N THR A 127 12.59 -30.28 -5.05
CA THR A 127 11.77 -30.96 -4.03
C THR A 127 10.65 -30.04 -3.51
N LYS A 128 9.52 -30.64 -3.11
CA LYS A 128 8.39 -29.89 -2.50
C LYS A 128 8.80 -29.09 -1.26
N ALA A 129 9.69 -29.66 -0.44
CA ALA A 129 10.22 -29.00 0.76
C ALA A 129 11.15 -27.83 0.39
N GLY A 130 12.05 -28.01 -0.59
CA GLY A 130 12.89 -26.94 -1.11
C GLY A 130 12.06 -25.80 -1.72
N GLY A 131 10.97 -26.14 -2.43
CA GLY A 131 10.07 -25.16 -3.02
C GLY A 131 9.33 -24.30 -1.98
N ALA A 132 8.98 -24.87 -0.82
CA ALA A 132 8.38 -24.13 0.28
C ALA A 132 9.39 -23.17 0.95
N ILE A 133 10.63 -23.62 1.19
CA ILE A 133 11.72 -22.80 1.75
C ILE A 133 12.03 -21.61 0.82
N ASN A 134 12.13 -21.88 -0.47
CA ASN A 134 12.36 -20.90 -1.52
C ASN A 134 11.29 -19.80 -1.54
N LYS A 135 10.01 -20.19 -1.50
CA LYS A 135 8.90 -19.23 -1.41
C LYS A 135 8.99 -18.36 -0.16
N MET A 136 9.31 -18.94 1.00
CA MET A 136 9.51 -18.19 2.24
C MET A 136 10.68 -17.22 2.14
N ALA A 137 11.78 -17.61 1.49
CA ALA A 137 12.94 -16.75 1.27
C ALA A 137 12.61 -15.55 0.36
N VAL A 138 11.82 -15.76 -0.71
CA VAL A 138 11.35 -14.68 -1.59
C VAL A 138 10.45 -13.69 -0.83
N ILE A 139 9.54 -14.18 -0.01
CA ILE A 139 8.66 -13.35 0.83
C ILE A 139 9.49 -12.57 1.86
N ALA A 140 10.46 -13.22 2.51
CA ALA A 140 11.34 -12.56 3.45
C ALA A 140 12.18 -11.47 2.77
N GLY A 141 12.78 -11.76 1.61
CA GLY A 141 13.55 -10.80 0.82
C GLY A 141 12.71 -9.60 0.36
N LEU A 142 11.46 -9.84 -0.04
CA LEU A 142 10.51 -8.78 -0.38
C LEU A 142 10.19 -7.90 0.84
N ASN A 143 9.92 -8.48 2.00
CA ASN A 143 9.65 -7.72 3.22
C ASN A 143 10.84 -6.87 3.64
N VAL A 144 12.06 -7.41 3.58
CA VAL A 144 13.29 -6.65 3.85
C VAL A 144 13.43 -5.50 2.85
N SER A 145 13.18 -5.76 1.56
CA SER A 145 13.23 -4.71 0.52
C SER A 145 12.21 -3.59 0.79
N MET A 146 10.99 -3.95 1.17
CA MET A 146 9.92 -3.00 1.51
C MET A 146 10.25 -2.21 2.77
N MET A 147 10.83 -2.84 3.78
CA MET A 147 11.34 -2.19 4.99
C MET A 147 12.44 -1.17 4.65
N MET A 148 13.40 -1.53 3.79
CA MET A 148 14.45 -0.62 3.33
C MET A 148 13.90 0.56 2.54
N LEU A 149 12.95 0.33 1.63
CA LEU A 149 12.24 1.41 0.93
C LEU A 149 11.46 2.30 1.91
N GLY A 150 10.81 1.71 2.91
CA GLY A 150 10.15 2.43 3.99
C GLY A 150 11.13 3.31 4.78
N ALA A 151 12.33 2.81 5.07
CA ALA A 151 13.40 3.57 5.72
C ALA A 151 13.83 4.77 4.87
N ILE A 152 14.07 4.58 3.56
CA ILE A 152 14.40 5.67 2.63
C ILE A 152 13.29 6.73 2.60
N VAL A 153 12.02 6.31 2.55
CA VAL A 153 10.88 7.23 2.58
C VAL A 153 10.84 8.02 3.88
N LEU A 154 11.10 7.39 5.04
CA LEU A 154 11.15 8.09 6.33
C LEU A 154 12.26 9.15 6.36
N GLN A 155 13.46 8.81 5.86
CA GLN A 155 14.58 9.75 5.80
C GLN A 155 14.28 10.92 4.85
N ASN A 156 13.72 10.64 3.67
CA ASN A 156 13.35 11.72 2.74
C ASN A 156 12.27 12.62 3.32
N LYS A 157 11.29 12.05 4.03
CA LYS A 157 10.24 12.84 4.69
C LYS A 157 10.81 13.74 5.80
N SER A 158 11.78 13.29 6.59
CA SER A 158 12.38 14.16 7.62
C SER A 158 13.12 15.33 6.97
N LEU A 159 13.90 15.05 5.92
CA LEU A 159 14.62 16.07 5.15
C LEU A 159 13.68 17.12 4.54
N VAL A 160 12.64 16.69 3.83
CA VAL A 160 11.66 17.62 3.22
C VAL A 160 10.92 18.46 4.26
N GLN A 161 10.76 17.95 5.49
CA GLN A 161 10.16 18.68 6.61
C GLN A 161 11.15 19.63 7.35
N GLY A 162 12.38 19.79 6.86
CA GLY A 162 13.39 20.61 7.52
C GLY A 162 14.02 19.99 8.77
N LYS A 163 13.75 18.70 9.05
CA LYS A 163 14.28 17.95 10.19
C LYS A 163 15.54 17.20 9.80
N ASP A 164 16.42 16.99 10.77
CA ASP A 164 17.54 16.07 10.58
C ASP A 164 17.05 14.63 10.31
N PRO A 165 17.87 13.81 9.63
CA PRO A 165 17.62 12.38 9.48
C PRO A 165 17.26 11.67 10.79
N TYR A 166 16.46 10.61 10.68
CA TYR A 166 16.24 9.68 11.80
C TYR A 166 17.51 8.89 12.08
N ASP A 167 17.75 8.60 13.35
CA ASP A 167 18.76 7.63 13.76
C ASP A 167 18.32 6.21 13.39
N MET A 168 19.09 5.55 12.53
CA MET A 168 18.80 4.19 12.07
C MET A 168 19.31 3.12 13.03
N THR A 169 20.05 3.48 14.07
CA THR A 169 20.48 2.55 15.12
C THR A 169 19.33 2.23 16.09
N GLU A 170 18.30 3.08 16.15
CA GLU A 170 17.15 2.89 17.01
C GLU A 170 16.18 1.83 16.46
N GLY A 171 15.84 0.81 17.25
CA GLY A 171 14.87 -0.23 16.82
C GLY A 171 13.48 0.32 16.46
N LYS A 172 13.05 1.42 17.10
CA LYS A 172 11.77 2.09 16.78
C LYS A 172 11.75 2.69 15.36
N PHE A 173 12.91 3.06 14.80
CA PHE A 173 13.01 3.52 13.41
C PHE A 173 12.62 2.39 12.45
N TRP A 174 13.19 1.20 12.65
CA TRP A 174 12.94 0.05 11.80
C TRP A 174 11.50 -0.48 11.91
N LEU A 175 10.91 -0.46 13.10
CA LEU A 175 9.48 -0.75 13.28
C LEU A 175 8.60 0.22 12.46
N ARG A 176 8.97 1.51 12.46
CA ARG A 176 8.28 2.53 11.65
C ARG A 176 8.54 2.34 10.15
N ALA A 177 9.74 1.91 9.77
CA ALA A 177 10.11 1.64 8.38
C ALA A 177 9.30 0.46 7.81
N VAL A 178 9.09 -0.61 8.58
CA VAL A 178 8.19 -1.71 8.22
C VAL A 178 6.76 -1.22 8.00
N ALA A 179 6.23 -0.40 8.91
CA ALA A 179 4.90 0.18 8.77
C ALA A 179 4.80 1.08 7.52
N GLN A 180 5.78 1.95 7.30
CA GLN A 180 5.84 2.86 6.15
C GLN A 180 6.02 2.13 4.82
N GLY A 181 6.76 1.02 4.81
CA GLY A 181 6.96 0.13 3.66
C GLY A 181 5.78 -0.79 3.37
N GLY A 182 4.72 -0.77 4.18
CA GLY A 182 3.54 -1.62 3.98
C GLY A 182 3.70 -3.05 4.51
N GLY A 183 4.76 -3.35 5.27
CA GLY A 183 5.01 -4.65 5.90
C GLY A 183 4.19 -4.90 7.18
N ALA A 184 3.08 -4.19 7.38
CA ALA A 184 2.27 -4.26 8.60
C ALA A 184 1.79 -5.69 8.95
N GLY A 185 1.70 -6.60 7.97
CA GLY A 185 1.42 -8.02 8.22
C GLY A 185 2.47 -8.72 9.11
N TYR A 186 3.75 -8.34 9.00
CA TYR A 186 4.83 -8.89 9.82
C TYR A 186 4.85 -8.30 11.24
N LEU A 187 4.47 -7.03 11.40
CA LEU A 187 4.30 -6.43 12.74
C LEU A 187 3.23 -7.16 13.54
N GLY A 188 2.19 -7.68 12.88
CA GLY A 188 1.22 -8.58 13.49
C GLY A 188 1.90 -9.82 14.07
N ASP A 189 2.61 -10.59 13.25
CA ASP A 189 3.27 -11.81 13.72
C ASP A 189 4.39 -11.56 14.74
N LEU A 190 5.07 -10.41 14.71
CA LEU A 190 6.13 -10.06 15.66
C LEU A 190 5.58 -9.52 17.00
N LEU A 191 4.49 -8.75 16.97
CA LEU A 191 3.82 -8.21 18.17
C LEU A 191 2.86 -9.20 18.82
N PHE A 192 2.29 -10.13 18.05
CA PHE A 192 1.31 -11.11 18.54
C PHE A 192 1.92 -12.48 18.88
N LYS A 193 3.25 -12.64 18.83
CA LYS A 193 3.93 -13.89 19.20
C LYS A 193 4.13 -14.09 20.71
N ASP A 194 3.78 -13.12 21.55
CA ASP A 194 3.87 -13.25 23.01
C ASP A 194 2.50 -13.11 23.69
N PRO A 195 1.89 -14.19 24.22
CA PRO A 195 0.61 -14.13 24.92
C PRO A 195 0.67 -13.48 26.30
N THR A 196 1.85 -13.08 26.80
CA THR A 196 2.08 -12.80 28.23
C THR A 196 2.48 -11.38 28.61
N GLU A 197 2.69 -10.44 27.69
CA GLU A 197 3.04 -9.05 28.07
C GLU A 197 2.08 -8.00 27.49
N GLN A 198 1.27 -7.46 28.41
CA GLN A 198 0.64 -6.14 28.41
C GLN A 198 0.18 -5.56 27.07
N ARG A 199 -1.08 -5.88 26.75
CA ARG A 199 -1.91 -5.16 25.77
C ARG A 199 -2.19 -3.73 26.28
N GLY A 200 -1.49 -2.74 25.75
CA GLY A 200 -1.82 -1.33 25.98
C GLY A 200 -1.16 -0.38 24.97
N SER A 201 -1.99 0.37 24.23
CA SER A 201 -1.67 1.59 23.46
C SER A 201 -0.90 1.52 22.13
N LYS A 202 -0.25 0.41 21.74
CA LYS A 202 0.58 0.38 20.50
C LYS A 202 -0.17 -0.02 19.22
N ALA A 203 -1.27 -0.78 19.34
CA ALA A 203 -2.02 -1.27 18.18
C ALA A 203 -2.83 -0.18 17.46
N GLU A 204 -3.39 0.79 18.20
CA GLU A 204 -4.21 1.88 17.63
C GLU A 204 -3.39 2.81 16.72
N GLN A 205 -2.10 3.03 17.02
CA GLN A 205 -1.20 3.83 16.18
C GLN A 205 -0.82 3.14 14.87
N ILE A 206 -0.75 1.80 14.86
CA ILE A 206 -0.43 1.01 13.67
C ILE A 206 -1.65 0.93 12.75
N VAL A 207 -2.86 0.76 13.31
CA VAL A 207 -4.12 0.72 12.55
C VAL A 207 -4.39 2.04 11.82
N GLY A 208 -4.09 3.19 12.45
CA GLY A 208 -4.26 4.51 11.81
C GLY A 208 -3.41 4.73 10.55
N THR A 209 -2.28 4.03 10.41
CA THR A 209 -1.35 4.18 9.26
C THR A 209 -1.79 3.36 8.04
N VAL A 210 -2.58 2.30 8.25
CA VAL A 210 -3.11 1.42 7.18
C VAL A 210 -4.31 2.04 6.46
N LEU A 211 -4.95 3.01 7.12
CA LEU A 211 -6.12 3.71 6.63
C LEU A 211 -5.72 4.73 5.55
N GLY A 212 -6.28 4.59 4.34
CA GLY A 212 -5.93 5.42 3.19
C GLY A 212 -6.41 6.88 3.33
N PRO A 213 -6.14 7.73 2.32
CA PRO A 213 -6.51 9.16 2.35
C PRO A 213 -7.99 9.42 2.66
N SER A 214 -8.88 8.52 2.25
CA SER A 214 -10.33 8.62 2.49
C SER A 214 -10.73 8.49 3.96
N ALA A 215 -9.99 7.73 4.76
CA ALA A 215 -10.24 7.61 6.19
C ALA A 215 -9.64 8.79 6.98
N GLY A 216 -8.50 9.33 6.53
CA GLY A 216 -7.88 10.52 7.12
C GLY A 216 -8.75 11.78 6.97
N ALA A 217 -9.47 11.92 5.85
CA ALA A 217 -10.35 13.06 5.60
C ALA A 217 -11.59 13.08 6.53
N VAL A 218 -12.15 11.92 6.86
CA VAL A 218 -13.33 11.80 7.74
C VAL A 218 -12.93 11.82 9.22
N ALA A 219 -11.84 11.15 9.59
CA ALA A 219 -11.34 11.14 10.96
C ALA A 219 -10.80 12.50 11.42
N GLY A 220 -10.13 13.25 10.54
CA GLY A 220 -9.60 14.59 10.87
C GLY A 220 -10.68 15.64 11.15
N LEU A 221 -11.87 15.48 10.56
CA LEU A 221 -13.02 16.39 10.75
C LEU A 221 -13.73 16.14 12.10
N ALA A 222 -13.89 14.88 12.50
CA ALA A 222 -14.62 14.51 13.71
C ALA A 222 -13.74 14.43 14.97
N GLY A 223 -12.50 13.92 14.83
CA GLY A 223 -11.60 13.66 15.96
C GLY A 223 -10.90 14.92 16.45
N ASP A 224 -10.08 15.53 15.60
CA ASP A 224 -9.23 16.66 16.00
C ASP A 224 -10.03 17.97 16.10
N LEU A 225 -10.81 18.33 15.08
CA LEU A 225 -11.47 19.64 15.02
C LEU A 225 -12.66 19.79 15.99
N VAL A 226 -13.40 18.71 16.24
CA VAL A 226 -14.68 18.76 16.98
C VAL A 226 -14.55 18.08 18.35
N MET A 227 -14.18 16.80 18.41
CA MET A 227 -14.13 16.08 19.69
C MET A 227 -12.99 16.55 20.60
N THR A 228 -11.77 16.76 20.07
CA THR A 228 -10.63 17.23 20.88
C THR A 228 -10.88 18.64 21.42
N ASN A 229 -11.37 19.58 20.61
CA ASN A 229 -11.73 20.93 21.08
C ASN A 229 -12.88 20.93 22.09
N ILE A 230 -13.91 20.10 21.91
CA ILE A 230 -15.01 19.98 22.89
C ILE A 230 -14.50 19.41 24.22
N TRP A 231 -13.57 18.45 24.17
CA TRP A 231 -12.98 17.83 25.36
C TRP A 231 -11.95 18.72 26.05
N GLU A 232 -11.20 19.52 25.30
CA GLU A 232 -10.31 20.58 25.81
C GLU A 232 -11.12 21.72 26.45
N ALA A 233 -12.19 22.18 25.80
CA ALA A 233 -13.13 23.16 26.35
C ALA A 233 -13.84 22.66 27.61
N ALA A 234 -14.24 21.38 27.65
CA ALA A 234 -14.83 20.76 28.84
C ALA A 234 -13.83 20.59 30.00
N LYS A 235 -12.53 20.74 29.74
CA LYS A 235 -11.44 20.67 30.71
C LYS A 235 -10.81 22.03 31.02
N ASP A 236 -11.45 23.12 30.63
CA ASP A 236 -10.94 24.50 30.82
C ASP A 236 -9.53 24.71 30.21
N LYS A 237 -9.22 23.98 29.13
CA LYS A 237 -7.98 24.17 28.37
C LYS A 237 -8.23 25.08 27.17
N ASP A 238 -7.23 25.91 26.85
CA ASP A 238 -7.24 26.76 25.66
C ASP A 238 -7.51 25.92 24.40
N THR A 239 -8.59 26.25 23.70
CA THR A 239 -8.99 25.55 22.48
C THR A 239 -8.13 26.02 21.31
N HIS A 240 -7.61 25.07 20.52
CA HIS A 240 -6.69 25.35 19.42
C HIS A 240 -7.39 25.47 18.07
N PHE A 241 -8.70 25.70 18.09
CA PHE A 241 -9.60 25.67 16.94
C PHE A 241 -9.09 26.48 15.73
N GLY A 242 -8.56 27.69 15.95
CA GLY A 242 -8.03 28.53 14.86
C GLY A 242 -6.83 27.92 14.15
N ALA A 243 -5.85 27.41 14.90
CA ALA A 243 -4.66 26.77 14.33
C ALA A 243 -5.01 25.44 13.63
N GLU A 244 -6.00 24.71 14.15
CA GLU A 244 -6.48 23.46 13.54
C GLU A 244 -7.29 23.71 12.28
N ALA A 245 -8.16 24.71 12.27
CA ALA A 245 -8.91 25.14 11.09
C ALA A 245 -7.96 25.62 9.98
N LEU A 246 -6.91 26.38 10.33
CA LEU A 246 -5.86 26.77 9.37
C LEU A 246 -5.15 25.55 8.78
N ARG A 247 -4.74 24.58 9.62
CA ARG A 247 -4.07 23.35 9.16
C ARG A 247 -4.98 22.52 8.26
N TRP A 248 -6.25 22.41 8.62
CA TRP A 248 -7.26 21.71 7.83
C TRP A 248 -7.47 22.40 6.48
N GLY A 249 -7.72 23.72 6.46
CA GLY A 249 -7.90 24.47 5.22
C GLY A 249 -6.68 24.34 4.31
N ASN A 250 -5.49 24.43 4.89
CA ASN A 250 -4.25 24.22 4.17
C ASN A 250 -4.14 22.81 3.55
N SER A 251 -4.63 21.77 4.25
CA SER A 251 -4.62 20.39 3.75
C SER A 251 -5.53 20.17 2.53
N GLN A 252 -6.51 21.05 2.31
CA GLN A 252 -7.44 20.99 1.18
C GLN A 252 -6.93 21.75 -0.05
N LEU A 253 -5.91 22.61 0.11
CA LEU A 253 -5.39 23.38 -1.01
C LEU A 253 -4.72 22.44 -2.03
N PRO A 254 -5.11 22.51 -3.31
CA PRO A 254 -4.43 21.76 -4.35
C PRO A 254 -2.98 22.25 -4.45
N TYR A 255 -2.07 21.35 -4.84
CA TYR A 255 -0.64 21.64 -5.04
C TYR A 255 0.19 21.99 -3.79
N ASN A 256 -0.42 22.00 -2.60
CA ASN A 256 0.30 22.24 -1.34
C ASN A 256 1.24 21.06 -0.92
N ASN A 257 1.15 19.93 -1.61
CA ASN A 257 2.00 18.75 -1.38
C ASN A 257 3.19 18.66 -2.34
N LEU A 258 3.44 19.67 -3.19
CA LEU A 258 4.57 19.68 -4.10
C LEU A 258 5.88 19.82 -3.31
N TRP A 259 6.72 18.79 -3.36
CA TRP A 259 7.95 18.70 -2.56
C TRP A 259 8.92 19.88 -2.74
N TRP A 260 8.89 20.55 -3.90
CA TRP A 260 9.77 21.66 -4.25
C TRP A 260 9.25 23.05 -3.81
N THR A 261 7.94 23.21 -3.61
CA THR A 261 7.35 24.48 -3.10
C THR A 261 6.97 24.44 -1.64
N ARG A 262 6.67 23.23 -1.13
CA ARG A 262 6.12 23.03 0.20
C ARG A 262 6.98 23.63 1.31
N GLY A 263 8.29 23.41 1.27
CA GLY A 263 9.20 23.96 2.29
C GLY A 263 9.13 25.49 2.34
N ALA A 264 9.24 26.16 1.19
CA ALA A 264 9.15 27.62 1.14
C ALA A 264 7.80 28.14 1.66
N TYR A 265 6.69 27.51 1.28
CA TYR A 265 5.36 27.91 1.74
C TYR A 265 5.16 27.67 3.26
N GLU A 266 5.65 26.55 3.78
CA GLU A 266 5.57 26.26 5.22
C GLU A 266 6.37 27.28 6.04
N HIS A 267 7.59 27.58 5.63
CA HIS A 267 8.50 28.49 6.34
C HIS A 267 8.18 29.98 6.17
N TRP A 268 7.66 30.40 5.02
CA TRP A 268 7.34 31.82 4.78
C TRP A 268 5.97 32.24 5.29
N PHE A 269 5.02 31.29 5.39
CA PHE A 269 3.64 31.62 5.73
C PHE A 269 3.06 30.74 6.83
N LEU A 270 3.08 29.42 6.64
CA LEU A 270 2.27 28.52 7.47
C LEU A 270 2.75 28.44 8.93
N TYR A 271 4.06 28.43 9.17
CA TYR A 271 4.60 28.37 10.53
C TYR A 271 4.36 29.66 11.29
N ALA A 272 4.52 30.82 10.64
CA ALA A 272 4.20 32.11 11.24
C ALA A 272 2.70 32.22 11.58
N ALA A 273 1.82 31.81 10.67
CA ALA A 273 0.38 31.81 10.89
C ALA A 273 -0.05 30.84 12.02
N GLN A 274 0.55 29.64 12.09
CA GLN A 274 0.28 28.69 13.17
C GLN A 274 0.77 29.18 14.53
N ASP A 275 1.95 29.82 14.61
CA ASP A 275 2.48 30.35 15.88
C ASP A 275 1.70 31.60 16.34
N ALA A 276 1.18 32.40 15.40
CA ALA A 276 0.30 33.55 15.69
C ALA A 276 -1.06 33.11 16.24
N LEU A 277 -1.65 32.04 15.69
CA LEU A 277 -2.93 31.49 16.15
C LEU A 277 -2.79 30.62 17.40
N ASN A 278 -1.61 30.06 17.64
CA ASN A 278 -1.32 29.21 18.78
C ASN A 278 0.09 29.49 19.32
N PRO A 279 0.21 30.39 20.32
CA PRO A 279 1.50 30.77 20.87
C PRO A 279 2.30 29.57 21.34
N SER A 280 3.60 29.56 21.03
CA SER A 280 4.56 28.49 21.32
C SER A 280 4.31 27.15 20.60
N TYR A 281 3.47 27.14 19.56
CA TYR A 281 3.28 25.97 18.70
C TYR A 281 4.60 25.46 18.14
N LEU A 282 5.44 26.36 17.61
CA LEU A 282 6.73 25.96 17.02
C LEU A 282 7.69 25.41 18.07
N THR A 283 7.66 25.94 19.30
CA THR A 283 8.46 25.42 20.41
C THR A 283 8.04 24.00 20.77
N ARG A 284 6.72 23.73 20.91
CA ARG A 284 6.20 22.40 21.21
C ARG A 284 6.48 21.40 20.07
N MET A 285 6.40 21.87 18.83
CA MET A 285 6.73 21.07 17.65
C MET A 285 8.21 20.63 17.67
N LYS A 286 9.12 21.54 18.00
CA LYS A 286 10.56 21.24 18.15
C LYS A 286 10.82 20.29 19.32
N GLN A 287 10.24 20.58 20.49
CA GLN A 287 10.39 19.74 21.69
C GLN A 287 9.88 18.32 21.45
N ARG A 288 8.77 18.15 20.71
CA ARG A 288 8.25 16.82 20.36
C ARG A 288 9.22 16.06 19.46
N ALA A 289 9.78 16.70 18.43
CA ALA A 289 10.76 16.07 17.55
C ALA A 289 12.02 15.62 18.33
N GLN A 290 12.51 16.48 19.23
CA GLN A 290 13.65 16.16 20.07
C GLN A 290 13.34 15.05 21.09
N ARG A 291 12.17 15.09 21.73
CA ARG A 291 11.78 14.11 22.75
C ARG A 291 11.50 12.73 22.15
N ASP A 292 10.78 12.68 21.04
CA ASP A 292 10.30 11.41 20.47
C ASP A 292 11.40 10.72 19.64
N TRP A 293 12.27 11.50 18.99
CA TRP A 293 13.26 10.99 18.02
C TRP A 293 14.67 11.55 18.19
N GLY A 294 14.94 12.36 19.22
CA GLY A 294 16.22 13.05 19.35
C GLY A 294 16.50 14.05 18.23
N GLN A 295 15.52 14.37 17.38
CA GLN A 295 15.73 15.08 16.11
C GLN A 295 15.78 16.60 16.28
N GLY A 296 16.79 17.20 15.65
CA GLY A 296 16.87 18.63 15.41
C GLY A 296 16.23 19.05 14.08
N TYR A 297 16.30 20.35 13.82
CA TYR A 297 15.89 20.95 12.54
C TYR A 297 17.11 21.57 11.87
N TRP A 298 17.36 21.19 10.62
CA TRP A 298 18.38 21.83 9.77
C TRP A 298 17.83 23.08 9.10
N TRP A 299 16.52 23.09 8.82
CA TRP A 299 15.78 24.27 8.43
C TRP A 299 14.80 24.65 9.54
N ASP A 300 15.19 25.65 10.34
CA ASP A 300 14.38 26.10 11.46
C ASP A 300 13.02 26.62 10.97
N PRO A 301 11.89 26.12 11.52
CA PRO A 301 10.54 26.59 11.20
C PRO A 301 10.31 28.10 11.35
N ARG A 302 11.16 28.81 12.10
CA ARG A 302 11.09 30.27 12.27
C ARG A 302 11.89 31.04 11.23
N GLU A 303 12.75 30.36 10.48
CA GLU A 303 13.66 30.99 9.54
C GLU A 303 13.17 30.82 8.10
N PRO A 304 13.16 31.88 7.29
CA PRO A 304 12.73 31.81 5.90
C PRO A 304 13.73 31.06 5.00
N LEU A 305 14.96 30.88 5.46
CA LEU A 305 16.04 30.16 4.78
C LEU A 305 16.73 29.21 5.77
N PRO A 306 17.29 28.09 5.29
CA PRO A 306 18.02 27.17 6.16
C PRO A 306 19.32 27.80 6.66
N SER A 307 19.56 27.72 7.97
CA SER A 307 20.79 28.19 8.62
C SER A 307 21.92 27.17 8.61
N ARG A 308 21.62 25.88 8.38
CA ARG A 308 22.61 24.80 8.31
C ARG A 308 22.18 23.68 7.37
N ALA A 309 23.14 22.83 6.99
CA ALA A 309 22.85 21.59 6.28
C ALA A 309 22.26 20.51 7.20
N PRO A 310 21.56 19.50 6.64
CA PRO A 310 21.13 18.32 7.38
C PRO A 310 22.31 17.59 8.02
N ASP A 311 22.17 17.20 9.29
CA ASP A 311 23.17 16.41 9.99
C ASP A 311 23.01 14.92 9.66
N PHE A 312 23.79 14.43 8.70
CA PHE A 312 23.78 13.02 8.31
C PHE A 312 24.51 12.09 9.30
N GLY A 313 25.29 12.62 10.26
CA GLY A 313 25.91 11.82 11.32
C GLY A 313 24.86 11.11 12.18
N ARG A 314 23.69 11.74 12.34
CA ARG A 314 22.52 11.18 13.03
C ARG A 314 22.08 9.83 12.49
N VAL A 315 22.23 9.59 11.19
CA VAL A 315 21.81 8.32 10.56
C VAL A 315 22.49 7.12 11.22
N VAL A 316 23.72 7.31 11.71
CA VAL A 316 24.55 6.30 12.36
C VAL A 316 24.66 6.52 13.88
N GLY A 317 23.80 7.34 14.48
CA GLY A 317 23.75 7.59 15.92
C GLY A 317 24.83 8.53 16.47
N GLN A 318 25.39 9.40 15.62
CA GLN A 318 26.35 10.43 16.02
C GLN A 318 25.69 11.78 16.31
#